data_AF-A0A2D4WJ06-F1
#
_entry.id   AF-A0A2D4WJ06-F1
#
_cell.length_a   1.000
_cell.length_b   1.000
_cell.length_c   1.000
_cell.angle_alpha   90.00
_cell.angle_beta   90.00
_cell.angle_gamma   90.00
#
_symmetry.space_group_name_H-M   'P 1'
#
loop_
_entity.id
_entity.type
_entity.pdbx_description
1 polymer ?
#
loop_
_entity_poly.entity_id
_entity_poly.type
_entity_poly.pdbx_seq_one_letter_code
_entity_poly.pdbx_strand_id
1 'polypeptide(L)'
;MLFNPSAKIKQETFLNRQLAEEIKYACQEILNRHYSIQVSQRLSDEDPWWIKKISRMERNCDLFLKGDYSQIFWDHDFGAKIK
;
A
#
# COMPACT_ATOMS: atom_id res chain seq x y z
N MET A 1 -26.10 -28.25 11.02
CA MET A 1 -25.31 -27.01 11.09
C MET A 1 -25.48 -26.26 9.79
N LEU A 2 -26.19 -25.13 9.80
CA LEU A 2 -26.40 -24.31 8.61
C LEU A 2 -25.22 -23.34 8.49
N PHE A 3 -24.43 -23.46 7.42
CA PHE A 3 -23.47 -22.44 7.04
C PHE A 3 -24.25 -21.14 6.77
N ASN A 4 -23.98 -20.08 7.54
CA ASN A 4 -24.56 -18.76 7.29
C ASN A 4 -23.60 -17.96 6.40
N PRO A 5 -23.89 -17.79 5.10
CA PRO A 5 -22.97 -17.15 4.15
C PRO A 5 -22.73 -15.67 4.49
N SER A 6 -23.69 -15.01 5.12
CA SER A 6 -23.62 -13.59 5.50
C SER A 6 -22.56 -13.32 6.56
N ALA A 7 -22.40 -14.22 7.53
CA ALA A 7 -21.37 -14.09 8.57
C ALA A 7 -19.96 -14.25 8.00
N LYS A 8 -19.79 -15.17 7.03
CA LYS A 8 -18.51 -15.41 6.37
C LYS A 8 -18.07 -14.20 5.53
N ILE A 9 -18.99 -13.61 4.76
CA ILE A 9 -18.72 -12.42 3.93
C ILE A 9 -18.33 -11.21 4.79
N LYS A 10 -19.01 -11.00 5.93
CA LYS A 10 -18.67 -9.91 6.86
C LYS A 10 -17.28 -10.10 7.48
N GLN A 11 -16.95 -11.33 7.88
CA GLN A 11 -15.63 -11.65 8.44
C GLN A 11 -14.51 -11.44 7.43
N GLU A 12 -14.71 -11.87 6.19
CA GLU A 12 -13.74 -11.71 5.10
C GLU A 12 -13.54 -10.24 4.73
N THR A 13 -14.62 -9.46 4.70
CA THR A 13 -14.55 -8.01 4.48
C THR A 13 -13.79 -7.30 5.60
N PHE A 14 -14.00 -7.71 6.85
CA PHE A 14 -13.28 -7.17 8.01
C PHE A 14 -11.78 -7.47 7.92
N LEU A 15 -11.40 -8.74 7.67
CA LEU A 15 -10.01 -9.15 7.52
C LEU A 15 -9.31 -8.41 6.38
N ASN A 16 -9.98 -8.22 5.25
CA ASN A 16 -9.42 -7.49 4.11
C ASN A 16 -9.19 -6.00 4.42
N ARG A 17 -10.07 -5.37 5.21
CA ARG A 17 -9.86 -3.98 5.66
C ARG A 17 -8.69 -3.89 6.64
N GLN A 18 -8.61 -4.78 7.61
CA GLN A 18 -7.49 -4.82 8.56
C GLN A 18 -6.15 -5.01 7.82
N LEU A 19 -6.09 -5.93 6.87
CA LEU A 19 -4.89 -6.15 6.07
C LEU A 19 -4.51 -4.90 5.26
N ALA A 20 -5.49 -4.20 4.67
CA ALA A 20 -5.23 -2.97 3.94
C ALA A 20 -4.68 -1.84 4.85
N GLU A 21 -5.15 -1.76 6.10
CA GLU A 21 -4.61 -0.85 7.11
C GLU A 21 -3.16 -1.20 7.46
N GLU A 22 -2.88 -2.47 7.77
CA GLU A 22 -1.53 -2.95 8.11
C GLU A 22 -0.53 -2.68 6.98
N ILE A 23 -0.91 -2.96 5.72
CA ILE A 23 -0.06 -2.67 4.55
C ILE A 23 0.17 -1.17 4.40
N LYS A 24 -0.87 -0.34 4.58
CA LYS A 24 -0.74 1.12 4.54
C LYS A 24 0.25 1.61 5.58
N TYR A 25 0.14 1.16 6.83
CA TYR A 25 1.06 1.54 7.89
C TYR A 25 2.50 1.14 7.55
N ALA A 26 2.73 -0.08 7.06
CA ALA A 26 4.06 -0.52 6.64
C ALA A 26 4.64 0.37 5.52
N CYS A 27 3.82 0.77 4.53
CA CYS A 27 4.25 1.68 3.48
C CYS A 27 4.67 3.05 4.05
N GLN A 28 3.88 3.60 4.97
CA GLN A 28 4.19 4.88 5.63
C GLN A 28 5.47 4.81 6.45
N GLU A 29 5.72 3.73 7.18
CA GLU A 29 6.96 3.53 7.92
C GLU A 29 8.19 3.47 7.00
N ILE A 30 8.08 2.76 5.87
CA ILE A 30 9.16 2.69 4.87
C ILE A 30 9.47 4.08 4.31
N LEU A 31 8.44 4.83 3.89
CA LEU A 31 8.60 6.17 3.32
C LEU A 31 9.20 7.13 4.36
N ASN A 32 8.66 7.15 5.57
CA ASN A 32 9.15 7.99 6.66
C ASN A 32 10.62 7.70 6.99
N ARG A 33 11.01 6.43 7.04
CA ARG A 33 12.39 6.03 7.32
C ARG A 33 13.32 6.43 6.17
N HIS A 34 12.89 6.27 4.93
CA HIS A 34 13.67 6.71 3.76
C HIS A 34 13.94 8.21 3.79
N TYR A 35 12.89 9.02 3.89
CA TYR A 35 13.02 10.48 3.89
C TYR A 35 13.80 10.99 5.12
N SER A 36 13.64 10.37 6.29
CA SER A 36 14.44 10.69 7.46
C SER A 36 15.94 10.46 7.23
N ILE A 37 16.30 9.36 6.55
CA ILE A 37 17.69 9.05 6.20
C ILE A 37 18.22 10.05 5.17
N GLN A 38 17.46 10.34 4.11
CA GLN A 38 17.82 11.34 3.09
C GLN A 38 18.16 12.70 3.72
N VAL A 39 17.28 13.19 4.59
CA VAL A 39 17.47 14.48 5.29
C VAL A 39 18.69 14.42 6.22
N SER A 40 18.80 13.39 7.07
CA SER A 40 19.89 13.28 8.05
C SER A 40 21.28 13.15 7.40
N GLN A 41 21.36 12.50 6.24
CA GLN A 41 22.60 12.26 5.52
C GLN A 41 22.87 13.27 4.41
N ARG A 42 21.97 14.24 4.17
CA ARG A 42 22.05 15.22 3.07
C ARG A 42 22.26 14.54 1.71
N LEU A 43 21.57 13.43 1.50
CA LEU A 43 21.62 12.71 0.22
C LEU A 43 20.86 13.49 -0.85
N SER A 44 21.07 13.13 -2.12
CA SER A 44 20.30 13.66 -3.25
C SER A 44 18.79 13.47 -3.01
N ASP A 45 18.00 14.48 -3.39
CA ASP A 45 16.53 14.45 -3.39
C ASP A 45 15.95 13.51 -4.46
N GLU A 46 16.80 12.82 -5.22
CA GLU A 46 16.33 11.82 -6.19
C GLU A 46 15.85 10.54 -5.49
N ASP A 47 14.53 10.37 -5.51
CA ASP A 47 13.88 9.17 -5.02
C ASP A 47 14.26 7.93 -5.87
N PRO A 48 14.70 6.83 -5.22
CA PRO A 48 14.83 5.54 -5.89
C PRO A 48 13.53 5.10 -6.57
N TRP A 49 13.65 4.33 -7.66
CA TRP A 49 12.50 3.87 -8.46
C TRP A 49 11.41 3.16 -7.63
N TRP A 50 11.81 2.48 -6.55
CA TRP A 50 10.89 1.72 -5.69
C TRP A 50 10.08 2.62 -4.75
N ILE A 51 10.51 3.85 -4.45
CA ILE A 51 9.75 4.80 -3.61
C ILE A 51 8.39 5.09 -4.24
N LYS A 52 8.36 5.38 -5.54
CA LYS A 52 7.12 5.61 -6.29
C LYS A 52 6.14 4.45 -6.20
N LYS A 53 6.64 3.21 -6.09
CA LYS A 53 5.81 2.02 -5.91
C LYS A 53 5.23 1.94 -4.52
N ILE A 54 6.04 2.16 -3.47
CA ILE A 54 5.56 2.15 -2.09
C ILE A 54 4.49 3.23 -1.88
N SER A 55 4.70 4.45 -2.37
CA SER A 55 3.68 5.51 -2.31
C SER A 55 2.41 5.16 -3.07
N ARG A 56 2.51 4.46 -4.21
CA ARG A 56 1.33 3.99 -4.95
C ARG A 56 0.60 2.87 -4.21
N MET A 57 1.32 1.96 -3.55
CA MET A 57 0.72 0.92 -2.70
C MET A 57 -0.06 1.53 -1.54
N GLU A 58 0.53 2.50 -0.83
CA GLU A 58 -0.15 3.26 0.22
C GLU A 58 -1.46 3.88 -0.30
N ARG A 59 -1.40 4.58 -1.44
CA ARG A 59 -2.58 5.18 -2.08
C ARG A 59 -3.65 4.15 -2.44
N ASN A 60 -3.26 2.99 -2.97
CA ASN A 60 -4.21 1.93 -3.30
C ASN A 60 -4.90 1.37 -2.05
N CYS A 61 -4.19 1.22 -0.94
CA CYS A 61 -4.77 0.84 0.34
C CYS A 61 -5.78 1.90 0.82
N ASP A 62 -5.47 3.19 0.68
CA ASP A 62 -6.40 4.28 0.99
C ASP A 62 -7.68 4.23 0.13
N LEU A 63 -7.54 3.99 -1.17
CA LEU A 63 -8.67 3.85 -2.08
C LEU A 63 -9.52 2.62 -1.73
N PHE A 64 -8.88 1.50 -1.41
CA PHE A 64 -9.57 0.28 -0.95
C PHE A 64 -10.38 0.53 0.33
N LEU A 65 -9.79 1.20 1.32
CA LEU A 65 -10.46 1.52 2.59
C LEU A 65 -11.62 2.50 2.42
N LYS A 66 -11.52 3.44 1.47
CA LYS A 66 -12.58 4.37 1.08
C LYS A 66 -13.69 3.73 0.24
N GLY A 67 -13.45 2.52 -0.30
CA GLY A 67 -14.38 1.84 -1.20
C GLY A 67 -14.33 2.35 -2.65
N ASP A 68 -13.28 3.10 -3.02
CA ASP A 68 -13.11 3.64 -4.37
C ASP A 68 -12.23 2.72 -5.23
N TYR A 69 -12.76 1.53 -5.50
CA TYR A 69 -12.04 0.48 -6.22
C TYR A 69 -11.74 0.86 -7.68
N SER A 70 -12.52 1.77 -8.26
CA SER A 70 -12.37 2.20 -9.66
C SER A 70 -11.07 2.95 -9.94
N GLN A 71 -10.49 3.56 -8.90
CA GLN A 71 -9.25 4.33 -8.99
C GLN A 71 -8.00 3.52 -8.62
N ILE A 72 -8.16 2.26 -8.19
CA ILE A 72 -7.04 1.41 -7.79
C ILE A 72 -6.27 0.99 -9.03
N PHE A 73 -4.97 1.28 -9.06
CA PHE A 73 -4.07 0.87 -10.14
C PHE A 73 -2.88 0.08 -9.59
N TRP A 74 -2.82 -1.21 -9.89
CA TRP A 74 -1.69 -2.07 -9.53
C TRP A 74 -0.67 -2.12 -10.66
N ASP A 75 0.56 -1.71 -10.35
CA ASP A 75 1.66 -1.77 -11.29
C ASP A 75 2.47 -3.05 -11.03
N HIS A 76 2.32 -4.04 -11.90
CA HIS A 76 2.93 -5.36 -11.74
C HIS A 76 4.44 -5.38 -12.04
N ASP A 77 5.00 -4.32 -12.63
CA ASP A 77 6.40 -4.30 -13.09
C ASP A 77 7.37 -3.98 -11.94
N PHE A 78 7.95 -4.99 -11.27
CA PHE A 78 8.98 -4.78 -10.24
C PHE A 78 10.36 -4.38 -10.78
N GLY A 79 10.52 -4.22 -12.09
CA GLY A 79 11.79 -3.79 -12.70
C GLY A 79 11.95 -2.27 -12.73
N ALA A 80 13.17 -1.78 -12.52
CA ALA A 80 13.56 -0.52 -13.13
C ALA A 80 13.39 -0.71 -14.64
N LYS A 81 12.51 0.05 -15.30
CA LYS A 81 12.37 -0.05 -16.75
C LYS A 81 13.75 0.09 -17.37
N ILE A 82 14.31 -1.02 -17.83
CA ILE A 82 15.54 -1.02 -18.63
C ILE A 82 15.10 -0.39 -19.95
N LYS A 83 15.57 0.83 -20.20
CA LYS A 83 15.41 1.48 -21.50
C LYS A 83 16.27 0.76 -22.53
#